data_AF-A0A954I3C9-F1
#
_entry.id   AF-A0A954I3C9-F1
#
_cell.length_a   1.000
_cell.length_b   1.000
_cell.length_c   1.000
_cell.angle_alpha   90.00
_cell.angle_beta   90.00
_cell.angle_gamma   90.00
#
_symmetry.space_group_name_H-M   'P 1'
#
loop_
_entity.id
_entity.type
_entity.pdbx_description
1 polymer ?
#
loop_
_entity_poly.entity_id
_entity_poly.type
_entity_poly.pdbx_seq_one_letter_code
_entity_poly.pdbx_strand_id
1 'polypeptide(L)'
;RWSTYQSYLDNKPIDRFVTELVLMEGSQHQGGPAGFSIASQNDVPMAAKAHVLGTAFLGVEMKCARCHDAPNHDLSQQDLFSLAAMLKRGPQGIPGSSSIPATPEQLARMQVKVSLKPGEQVKPDWPFVEMLSQESSVESPEHSTLSGVPEVLIRNPDDSRERLAAQITSPHNNRFAKVIVNRLWQRYLGRGLIEPVDDWEDAECEHPELLDWLARELVTHGYDLKHVARLIFHSEAYQRTSLGPDAPDRADRLVVGPVRRHLTGEQIADSVYLAAGKDFGSEELTMDRDGRQALQNFLQMRYPRRAWQFVAVANERDRISLNLPVAQSVVDLMSSFGWRMQRQDPLTVREEALTPLQPLALAHGTASNRAVDLSDRSALTQLALTEQPVDQLVEQLFLKLLTRPPTSDEREAFVALLAPGYDERIVAGPEAVPPRRLHRSGVTWTNHFDPKSDNELAARQREVLQGDPPSARLDSDWRERAEDAVWTLTNVPEFLFVP
;
A
#
# COMPACT_ATOMS: atom_id res chain seq x y z
N ARG A 1 4.00 -6.51 -15.81
CA ARG A 1 2.60 -6.05 -15.62
C ARG A 1 2.26 -6.17 -14.13
N TRP A 2 1.17 -5.59 -13.64
CA TRP A 2 0.87 -5.56 -12.21
C TRP A 2 -0.47 -6.27 -11.94
N SER A 3 -0.44 -7.59 -11.71
CA SER A 3 -1.65 -8.43 -11.57
C SER A 3 -2.62 -7.91 -10.52
N THR A 4 -2.12 -7.49 -9.37
CA THR A 4 -2.95 -6.95 -8.29
C THR A 4 -3.66 -5.67 -8.70
N TYR A 5 -2.93 -4.72 -9.30
CA TYR A 5 -3.52 -3.49 -9.81
C TYR A 5 -4.58 -3.75 -10.89
N GLN A 6 -4.29 -4.63 -11.85
CA GLN A 6 -5.25 -5.01 -12.89
C GLN A 6 -6.50 -5.66 -12.30
N SER A 7 -6.36 -6.49 -11.26
CA SER A 7 -7.49 -7.13 -10.59
C SER A 7 -8.45 -6.11 -9.98
N TYR A 8 -7.93 -5.02 -9.39
CA TYR A 8 -8.76 -3.92 -8.89
C TYR A 8 -9.42 -3.11 -10.01
N LEU A 9 -8.71 -2.85 -11.10
CA LEU A 9 -9.28 -2.16 -12.28
C LEU A 9 -10.45 -2.95 -12.88
N ASP A 10 -10.27 -4.27 -13.01
CA ASP A 10 -11.26 -5.17 -13.60
C ASP A 10 -12.43 -5.50 -12.65
N ASN A 11 -12.43 -4.91 -11.44
CA ASN A 11 -13.37 -5.26 -10.37
C ASN A 11 -13.44 -6.76 -10.09
N LYS A 12 -12.29 -7.43 -10.07
CA LYS A 12 -12.22 -8.87 -9.83
C LYS A 12 -12.82 -9.19 -8.45
N PRO A 13 -13.73 -10.17 -8.36
CA PRO A 13 -14.20 -10.70 -7.08
C PRO A 13 -13.05 -11.00 -6.11
N ILE A 14 -13.18 -10.59 -4.85
CA ILE A 14 -12.06 -10.70 -3.90
C ILE A 14 -11.71 -12.15 -3.58
N ASP A 15 -12.69 -13.05 -3.53
CA ASP A 15 -12.48 -14.50 -3.42
C ASP A 15 -11.58 -15.00 -4.55
N ARG A 16 -11.90 -14.66 -5.80
CA ARG A 16 -11.11 -15.06 -6.96
C ARG A 16 -9.71 -14.46 -6.93
N PHE A 17 -9.56 -13.20 -6.53
CA PHE A 17 -8.24 -12.58 -6.37
C PHE A 17 -7.38 -13.36 -5.36
N VAL A 18 -7.96 -13.72 -4.20
CA VAL A 18 -7.27 -14.48 -3.16
C VAL A 18 -6.98 -15.91 -3.62
N THR A 19 -7.93 -16.58 -4.29
CA THR A 19 -7.71 -17.89 -4.90
C THR A 19 -6.51 -17.86 -5.84
N GLU A 20 -6.48 -16.93 -6.81
CA GLU A 20 -5.36 -16.80 -7.75
C GLU A 20 -4.03 -16.51 -7.03
N LEU A 21 -4.06 -15.71 -5.96
CA LEU A 21 -2.89 -15.40 -5.13
C LEU A 21 -2.35 -16.65 -4.41
N VAL A 22 -3.23 -17.48 -3.83
CA VAL A 22 -2.87 -18.73 -3.14
C VAL A 22 -2.33 -19.79 -4.11
N LEU A 23 -2.96 -19.92 -5.28
CA LEU A 23 -2.53 -20.88 -6.31
C LEU A 23 -1.13 -20.55 -6.84
N MET A 24 -0.77 -19.26 -6.89
CA MET A 24 0.51 -18.76 -7.38
C MET A 24 0.83 -19.25 -8.80
N GLU A 25 -0.15 -19.17 -9.70
CA GLU A 25 -0.03 -19.58 -11.09
C GLU A 25 0.40 -18.45 -12.03
N GLY A 26 0.81 -18.81 -13.24
CA GLY A 26 1.29 -17.87 -14.25
C GLY A 26 2.76 -17.46 -14.04
N SER A 27 3.12 -16.27 -14.52
CA SER A 27 4.51 -15.83 -14.53
C SER A 27 4.96 -15.24 -13.19
N GLN A 28 6.09 -15.74 -12.67
CA GLN A 28 6.77 -15.17 -11.51
C GLN A 28 7.40 -13.80 -11.78
N HIS A 29 7.65 -13.48 -13.07
CA HIS A 29 8.48 -12.33 -13.46
C HIS A 29 7.75 -11.32 -14.33
N GLN A 30 6.66 -11.72 -15.00
CA GLN A 30 5.93 -10.86 -15.94
C GLN A 30 4.65 -10.27 -15.35
N GLY A 31 4.45 -10.42 -14.04
CA GLY A 31 3.32 -9.83 -13.32
C GLY A 31 2.09 -10.72 -13.23
N GLY A 32 2.28 -12.03 -13.08
CA GLY A 32 1.22 -12.97 -12.73
C GLY A 32 1.14 -13.19 -11.21
N PRO A 33 0.09 -13.86 -10.72
CA PRO A 33 -0.06 -14.24 -9.31
C PRO A 33 1.13 -15.04 -8.76
N ALA A 34 1.80 -15.84 -9.60
CA ALA A 34 3.04 -16.53 -9.26
C ALA A 34 4.16 -15.60 -8.74
N GLY A 35 4.11 -14.29 -9.03
CA GLY A 35 5.02 -13.32 -8.42
C GLY A 35 4.96 -13.32 -6.88
N PHE A 36 3.82 -13.71 -6.29
CA PHE A 36 3.70 -13.86 -4.85
C PHE A 36 4.62 -14.95 -4.31
N SER A 37 4.95 -15.99 -5.07
CA SER A 37 5.86 -17.06 -4.63
C SER A 37 7.27 -16.55 -4.35
N ILE A 38 7.69 -15.49 -5.06
CA ILE A 38 9.04 -14.90 -4.96
C ILE A 38 9.07 -13.57 -4.18
N ALA A 39 7.94 -13.11 -3.64
CA ALA A 39 7.82 -11.82 -2.94
C ALA A 39 8.60 -11.74 -1.61
N SER A 40 9.08 -12.88 -1.09
CA SER A 40 9.81 -13.00 0.17
C SER A 40 11.03 -13.92 -0.01
N GLN A 41 12.23 -13.44 0.31
CA GLN A 41 13.47 -14.24 0.32
C GLN A 41 13.81 -14.69 1.75
N ASN A 42 12.88 -15.45 2.34
CA ASN A 42 13.05 -16.07 3.64
C ASN A 42 13.52 -17.53 3.45
N ASP A 43 14.14 -18.14 4.46
CA ASP A 43 14.54 -19.55 4.44
C ASP A 43 13.34 -20.53 4.44
N VAL A 44 12.17 -20.06 4.89
CA VAL A 44 10.88 -20.73 4.72
C VAL A 44 9.89 -19.76 4.05
N PRO A 45 9.98 -19.58 2.72
CA PRO A 45 9.17 -18.57 2.02
C PRO A 45 7.67 -18.87 2.08
N MET A 46 7.27 -20.13 2.22
CA MET A 46 5.86 -20.50 2.35
C MET A 46 5.28 -20.17 3.72
N ALA A 47 6.07 -20.21 4.80
CA ALA A 47 5.62 -19.76 6.12
C ALA A 47 5.40 -18.24 6.13
N ALA A 48 6.28 -17.47 5.49
CA ALA A 48 6.07 -16.03 5.33
C ALA A 48 4.76 -15.72 4.57
N LYS A 49 4.41 -16.51 3.55
CA LYS A 49 3.15 -16.36 2.80
C LYS A 49 1.94 -16.82 3.59
N ALA A 50 2.05 -17.91 4.35
CA ALA A 50 1.00 -18.37 5.25
C ALA A 50 0.65 -17.29 6.28
N HIS A 51 1.67 -16.63 6.86
CA HIS A 51 1.48 -15.47 7.72
C HIS A 51 0.75 -14.33 6.97
N VAL A 52 1.22 -13.94 5.78
CA VAL A 52 0.52 -12.91 4.97
C VAL A 52 -0.95 -13.24 4.72
N LEU A 53 -1.25 -14.48 4.33
CA LEU A 53 -2.61 -14.92 4.03
C LEU A 53 -3.48 -14.95 5.29
N GLY A 54 -2.96 -15.45 6.41
CA GLY A 54 -3.66 -15.49 7.68
C GLY A 54 -4.01 -14.11 8.19
N THR A 55 -3.03 -13.21 8.26
CA THR A 55 -3.26 -11.84 8.75
C THR A 55 -4.19 -11.07 7.82
N ALA A 56 -3.93 -11.09 6.50
CA ALA A 56 -4.66 -10.25 5.54
C ALA A 56 -6.11 -10.72 5.30
N PHE A 57 -6.35 -12.04 5.34
CA PHE A 57 -7.63 -12.61 4.89
C PHE A 57 -8.40 -13.36 5.99
N LEU A 58 -7.76 -13.72 7.10
CA LEU A 58 -8.40 -14.41 8.22
C LEU A 58 -8.33 -13.64 9.55
N GLY A 59 -7.57 -12.53 9.60
CA GLY A 59 -7.37 -11.78 10.85
C GLY A 59 -6.66 -12.61 11.92
N VAL A 60 -5.70 -13.44 11.49
CA VAL A 60 -4.94 -14.34 12.36
C VAL A 60 -3.46 -13.96 12.32
N GLU A 61 -2.92 -13.47 13.42
CA GLU A 61 -1.53 -13.04 13.54
C GLU A 61 -0.60 -14.19 13.95
N MET A 62 0.13 -14.74 12.97
CA MET A 62 1.01 -15.91 13.14
C MET A 62 2.51 -15.57 13.12
N LYS A 63 2.91 -14.29 13.24
CA LYS A 63 4.32 -13.90 13.17
C LYS A 63 5.16 -14.55 14.27
N CYS A 64 4.65 -14.66 15.49
CA CYS A 64 5.34 -15.36 16.59
C CYS A 64 5.48 -16.86 16.32
N ALA A 65 4.44 -17.48 15.75
CA ALA A 65 4.40 -18.89 15.33
C ALA A 65 5.49 -19.28 14.33
N ARG A 66 6.28 -18.32 13.82
CA ARG A 66 7.48 -18.57 13.02
C ARG A 66 8.55 -19.33 13.79
N CYS A 67 8.75 -19.04 15.08
CA CYS A 67 9.87 -19.56 15.87
C CYS A 67 9.46 -20.33 17.14
N HIS A 68 8.28 -20.04 17.67
CA HIS A 68 7.69 -20.66 18.86
C HIS A 68 6.16 -20.49 18.80
N ASP A 69 5.40 -21.25 19.57
CA ASP A 69 3.94 -21.05 19.70
C ASP A 69 3.65 -19.62 20.16
N ALA A 70 2.56 -19.02 19.68
CA ALA A 70 2.17 -17.67 20.04
C ALA A 70 1.95 -17.59 21.56
N PRO A 71 2.60 -16.65 22.29
CA PRO A 71 2.51 -16.63 23.76
C PRO A 71 1.14 -16.17 24.27
N ASN A 72 0.44 -15.36 23.47
CA ASN A 72 -0.82 -14.71 23.85
C ASN A 72 -2.00 -15.14 22.98
N HIS A 73 -1.82 -16.12 22.09
CA HIS A 73 -2.88 -16.63 21.20
C HIS A 73 -2.86 -18.15 21.21
N ASP A 74 -3.99 -18.80 20.94
CA ASP A 74 -4.07 -20.25 20.77
C ASP A 74 -3.60 -20.68 19.37
N LEU A 75 -2.41 -20.20 18.99
CA LEU A 75 -1.79 -20.45 17.70
C LEU A 75 -0.43 -21.08 17.94
N SER A 76 -0.25 -22.29 17.43
CA SER A 76 0.99 -23.02 17.55
C SER A 76 1.91 -22.79 16.35
N GLN A 77 3.18 -23.12 16.53
CA GLN A 77 4.10 -23.22 15.40
C GLN A 77 3.63 -24.25 14.37
N GLN A 78 2.96 -25.31 14.82
CA GLN A 78 2.38 -26.34 13.94
C GLN A 78 1.39 -25.72 12.95
N ASP A 79 0.53 -24.80 13.37
CA ASP A 79 -0.52 -24.21 12.53
C ASP A 79 0.06 -23.43 11.35
N LEU A 80 1.01 -22.53 11.62
CA LEU A 80 1.70 -21.78 10.58
C LEU A 80 2.39 -22.70 9.57
N PHE A 81 3.07 -23.73 10.06
CA PHE A 81 3.83 -24.65 9.21
C PHE A 81 2.93 -25.65 8.45
N SER A 82 1.74 -25.97 8.97
CA SER A 82 0.73 -26.75 8.25
C SER A 82 0.26 -26.00 7.01
N LEU A 83 -0.06 -24.71 7.16
CA LEU A 83 -0.39 -23.82 6.03
C LEU A 83 0.79 -23.66 5.05
N ALA A 84 2.02 -23.53 5.58
CA ALA A 84 3.22 -23.48 4.75
C ALA A 84 3.40 -24.77 3.92
N ALA A 85 3.13 -25.94 4.50
CA ALA A 85 3.16 -27.23 3.82
C ALA A 85 2.04 -27.32 2.74
N MET A 86 0.85 -26.78 3.02
CA MET A 86 -0.21 -26.66 2.02
C MET A 86 0.23 -25.83 0.81
N LEU A 87 0.80 -24.64 1.04
CA LEU A 87 1.35 -23.79 -0.01
C LEU A 87 2.49 -24.45 -0.78
N LYS A 88 3.34 -25.22 -0.08
CA LYS A 88 4.45 -25.97 -0.69
C LYS A 88 3.98 -27.15 -1.55
N ARG A 89 2.75 -27.66 -1.38
CA ARG A 89 2.26 -28.93 -1.94
C ARG A 89 3.02 -30.16 -1.44
N GLY A 90 3.34 -30.18 -0.15
CA GLY A 90 4.02 -31.31 0.50
C GLY A 90 4.64 -30.95 1.84
N PRO A 91 5.29 -31.92 2.51
CA PRO A 91 5.84 -31.69 3.84
C PRO A 91 6.82 -30.51 3.91
N GLN A 92 6.69 -29.69 4.94
CA GLN A 92 7.57 -28.56 5.23
C GLN A 92 8.48 -28.90 6.40
N GLY A 93 9.79 -28.89 6.14
CA GLY A 93 10.80 -29.06 7.18
C GLY A 93 10.98 -27.77 7.98
N ILE A 94 11.22 -27.91 9.29
CA ILE A 94 11.52 -26.78 10.18
C ILE A 94 13.04 -26.48 10.13
N PRO A 95 13.49 -25.33 9.59
CA PRO A 95 14.91 -25.01 9.65
C PRO A 95 15.32 -24.53 11.04
N GLY A 96 16.62 -24.65 11.36
CA GLY A 96 17.15 -24.26 12.68
C GLY A 96 16.92 -22.79 13.03
N SER A 97 16.80 -21.91 12.04
CA SER A 97 16.42 -20.49 12.18
C SER A 97 14.98 -20.27 12.64
N SER A 98 14.13 -21.30 12.59
CA SER A 98 12.73 -21.29 13.02
C SER A 98 12.56 -21.82 14.43
N SER A 99 13.61 -21.70 15.24
CA SER A 99 13.63 -22.08 16.63
C SER A 99 14.45 -21.05 17.38
N ILE A 100 14.12 -20.83 18.64
CA ILE A 100 14.89 -19.94 19.50
C ILE A 100 16.25 -20.62 19.78
N PRO A 101 17.39 -19.95 19.51
CA PRO A 101 18.72 -20.50 19.82
C PRO A 101 19.00 -20.36 21.32
N ALA A 102 18.44 -21.26 22.12
CA ALA A 102 18.55 -21.26 23.57
C ALA A 102 18.75 -22.68 24.12
N THR A 103 19.43 -22.81 25.26
CA THR A 103 19.52 -24.10 25.98
C THR A 103 18.15 -24.47 26.58
N PRO A 104 17.90 -25.76 26.88
CA PRO A 104 16.67 -26.18 27.54
C PRO A 104 16.37 -25.41 28.84
N GLU A 105 17.39 -25.08 29.64
CA GLU A 105 17.24 -24.31 30.88
C GLU A 105 16.88 -22.83 30.60
N GLN A 106 17.36 -22.26 29.50
CA GLN A 106 17.01 -20.91 29.07
C GLN A 106 15.58 -20.86 28.54
N LEU A 107 15.18 -21.83 27.71
CA LEU A 107 13.81 -21.96 27.20
C LEU A 107 12.80 -22.15 28.34
N ALA A 108 13.12 -22.97 29.35
CA ALA A 108 12.26 -23.17 30.51
C ALA A 108 12.03 -21.90 31.34
N ARG A 109 12.90 -20.89 31.21
CA ARG A 109 12.72 -19.56 31.84
C ARG A 109 11.96 -18.59 30.96
N MET A 110 11.78 -18.90 29.67
CA MET A 110 10.99 -18.09 28.76
C MET A 110 9.52 -18.50 28.86
N GLN A 111 8.61 -17.53 28.78
CA GLN A 111 7.17 -17.78 28.74
C GLN A 111 6.70 -18.13 27.31
N VAL A 112 7.47 -18.97 26.60
CA VAL A 112 7.19 -19.36 25.22
C VAL A 112 7.40 -20.86 25.07
N LYS A 113 6.57 -21.50 24.25
CA LYS A 113 6.66 -22.94 23.97
C LYS A 113 7.17 -23.15 22.56
N VAL A 114 8.23 -23.94 22.39
CA VAL A 114 8.72 -24.35 21.06
C VAL A 114 8.21 -25.77 20.81
N SER A 115 7.15 -25.90 20.01
CA SER A 115 6.50 -27.20 19.78
C SER A 115 7.19 -28.08 18.75
N LEU A 116 7.89 -27.51 17.77
CA LEU A 116 8.55 -28.29 16.72
C LEU A 116 10.07 -28.22 16.82
N LYS A 117 10.73 -29.34 16.49
CA LYS A 117 12.19 -29.40 16.48
C LYS A 117 12.75 -29.08 15.09
N PRO A 118 13.95 -28.47 15.00
CA PRO A 118 14.66 -28.36 13.73
C PRO A 118 14.80 -29.72 13.03
N GLY A 119 14.46 -29.77 11.74
CA GLY A 119 14.45 -30.98 10.91
C GLY A 119 13.14 -31.77 10.91
N GLU A 120 12.23 -31.48 11.84
CA GLU A 120 10.88 -32.07 11.87
C GLU A 120 10.10 -31.72 10.60
N GLN A 121 9.22 -32.63 10.16
CA GLN A 121 8.45 -32.49 8.93
C GLN A 121 6.97 -32.29 9.25
N VAL A 122 6.47 -31.11 8.94
CA VAL A 122 5.05 -30.77 9.08
C VAL A 122 4.32 -31.13 7.79
N LYS A 123 3.20 -31.86 7.92
CA LYS A 123 2.36 -32.24 6.78
C LYS A 123 1.38 -31.10 6.41
N PRO A 124 0.93 -31.03 5.14
CA PRO A 124 -0.14 -30.12 4.74
C PRO A 124 -1.42 -30.38 5.53
N ASP A 125 -1.91 -29.37 6.25
CA ASP A 125 -3.16 -29.45 7.00
C ASP A 125 -3.79 -28.07 7.22
N TRP A 126 -5.10 -28.03 7.43
CA TRP A 126 -5.84 -26.81 7.73
C TRP A 126 -6.13 -26.73 9.23
N PRO A 127 -5.54 -25.76 9.95
CA PRO A 127 -5.65 -25.70 11.40
C PRO A 127 -6.96 -25.09 11.90
N PHE A 128 -7.70 -24.32 11.07
CA PHE A 128 -8.83 -23.49 11.53
C PHE A 128 -10.20 -24.12 11.24
N VAL A 129 -10.41 -25.35 11.69
CA VAL A 129 -11.62 -26.13 11.34
C VAL A 129 -12.91 -25.42 11.79
N GLU A 130 -12.85 -24.71 12.92
CA GLU A 130 -13.93 -23.91 13.50
C GLU A 130 -14.39 -22.76 12.60
N MET A 131 -13.53 -22.24 11.72
CA MET A 131 -13.92 -21.20 10.75
C MET A 131 -14.85 -21.74 9.66
N LEU A 132 -14.85 -23.06 9.43
CA LEU A 132 -15.64 -23.74 8.41
C LEU A 132 -16.84 -24.50 8.99
N SER A 133 -16.91 -24.67 10.32
CA SER A 133 -18.06 -25.26 10.98
C SER A 133 -19.20 -24.25 11.05
N GLN A 134 -20.32 -24.55 10.41
CA GLN A 134 -21.60 -23.99 10.83
C GLN A 134 -21.91 -24.55 12.23
N GLU A 135 -22.62 -23.81 13.09
CA GLU A 135 -23.13 -24.28 14.39
C GLU A 135 -23.99 -25.57 14.33
N SER A 136 -24.15 -26.16 13.15
CA SER A 136 -24.78 -27.44 12.91
C SER A 136 -23.80 -28.58 13.14
N SER A 137 -23.74 -29.04 14.39
CA SER A 137 -23.77 -30.44 14.89
C SER A 137 -23.77 -31.64 13.90
N VAL A 138 -23.04 -31.57 12.79
CA VAL A 138 -22.72 -32.73 11.96
C VAL A 138 -21.27 -33.07 12.28
N GLU A 139 -21.08 -34.18 12.98
CA GLU A 139 -19.77 -34.78 13.22
C GLU A 139 -19.00 -34.82 11.89
N SER A 140 -17.97 -33.97 11.78
CA SER A 140 -17.00 -34.08 10.71
C SER A 140 -16.38 -35.47 10.80
N PRO A 141 -16.40 -36.29 9.74
CA PRO A 141 -15.69 -37.56 9.76
C PRO A 141 -14.23 -37.26 10.05
N GLU A 142 -13.71 -37.84 11.14
CA GLU A 142 -12.27 -37.92 11.35
C GLU A 142 -11.66 -38.43 10.03
N HIS A 143 -10.82 -37.61 9.38
CA HIS A 143 -10.17 -37.84 8.08
C HIS A 143 -10.81 -37.30 6.78
N SER A 144 -11.76 -36.35 6.80
CA SER A 144 -12.04 -35.59 5.57
C SER A 144 -10.93 -34.57 5.29
N THR A 145 -10.14 -34.80 4.24
CA THR A 145 -9.15 -33.83 3.72
C THR A 145 -9.80 -32.50 3.27
N LEU A 146 -11.11 -32.45 3.13
CA LEU A 146 -11.87 -31.30 2.64
C LEU A 146 -12.74 -30.65 3.72
N SER A 147 -12.50 -30.93 5.01
CA SER A 147 -13.32 -30.49 6.15
C SER A 147 -13.99 -29.11 5.91
N GLY A 148 -15.31 -29.12 5.74
CA GLY A 148 -16.16 -27.93 5.61
C GLY A 148 -16.23 -27.24 4.24
N VAL A 149 -15.51 -27.69 3.21
CA VAL A 149 -15.51 -27.05 1.87
C VAL A 149 -16.25 -27.91 0.84
N PRO A 150 -17.20 -27.35 0.05
CA PRO A 150 -17.85 -28.09 -1.04
C PRO A 150 -16.85 -28.56 -2.11
N GLU A 151 -16.91 -29.85 -2.46
CA GLU A 151 -16.02 -30.47 -3.47
C GLU A 151 -16.03 -29.74 -4.82
N VAL A 152 -17.17 -29.16 -5.20
CA VAL A 152 -17.33 -28.39 -6.45
C VAL A 152 -16.40 -27.18 -6.56
N LEU A 153 -15.88 -26.67 -5.44
CA LEU A 153 -14.97 -25.53 -5.42
C LEU A 153 -13.51 -25.92 -5.71
N ILE A 154 -13.19 -27.22 -5.74
CA ILE A 154 -11.83 -27.73 -5.88
C ILE A 154 -11.76 -28.58 -7.17
N ARG A 155 -10.73 -28.34 -8.00
CA ARG A 155 -10.55 -29.09 -9.26
C ARG A 155 -9.77 -30.37 -9.01
N ASN A 156 -8.77 -30.30 -8.15
CA ASN A 156 -7.94 -31.42 -7.74
C ASN A 156 -7.91 -31.53 -6.20
N PRO A 157 -8.69 -32.45 -5.61
CA PRO A 157 -8.71 -32.68 -4.16
C PRO A 157 -7.34 -33.03 -3.55
N ASP A 158 -6.40 -33.56 -4.35
CA ASP A 158 -5.05 -33.90 -3.88
C ASP A 158 -4.10 -32.69 -3.87
N ASP A 159 -4.49 -31.56 -4.48
CA ASP A 159 -3.70 -30.34 -4.47
C ASP A 159 -3.98 -29.53 -3.20
N SER A 160 -3.02 -29.55 -2.26
CA SER A 160 -3.16 -28.81 -1.00
C SER A 160 -3.19 -27.28 -1.18
N ARG A 161 -2.69 -26.71 -2.29
CA ARG A 161 -2.87 -25.28 -2.60
C ARG A 161 -4.29 -24.97 -3.03
N GLU A 162 -4.90 -25.83 -3.85
CA GLU A 162 -6.32 -25.68 -4.21
C GLU A 162 -7.22 -25.82 -2.99
N ARG A 163 -6.94 -26.83 -2.14
CA ARG A 163 -7.64 -26.99 -0.86
C ARG A 163 -7.52 -25.74 0.01
N LEU A 164 -6.32 -25.21 0.18
CA LEU A 164 -6.10 -24.00 0.98
C LEU A 164 -6.85 -22.79 0.41
N ALA A 165 -6.80 -22.60 -0.91
CA ALA A 165 -7.50 -21.50 -1.57
C ALA A 165 -9.01 -21.60 -1.30
N ALA A 166 -9.59 -22.79 -1.47
CA ALA A 166 -10.99 -23.03 -1.22
C ALA A 166 -11.36 -22.92 0.27
N GLN A 167 -10.52 -23.36 1.19
CA GLN A 167 -10.74 -23.20 2.65
C GLN A 167 -10.73 -21.74 3.10
N ILE A 168 -9.88 -20.90 2.50
CA ILE A 168 -9.88 -19.46 2.78
C ILE A 168 -11.12 -18.79 2.19
N THR A 169 -11.43 -19.04 0.91
CA THR A 169 -12.40 -18.21 0.17
C THR A 169 -13.81 -18.79 0.11
N SER A 170 -14.04 -19.99 0.66
CA SER A 170 -15.34 -20.65 0.67
C SER A 170 -16.42 -19.78 1.34
N PRO A 171 -17.67 -19.79 0.85
CA PRO A 171 -18.79 -19.16 1.55
C PRO A 171 -19.10 -19.80 2.90
N HIS A 172 -18.61 -21.02 3.16
CA HIS A 172 -18.70 -21.66 4.49
C HIS A 172 -17.66 -21.12 5.48
N ASN A 173 -16.63 -20.42 5.00
CA ASN A 173 -15.68 -19.76 5.89
C ASN A 173 -16.34 -18.51 6.47
N ASN A 174 -16.73 -18.59 7.75
CA ASN A 174 -17.42 -17.51 8.45
C ASN A 174 -16.50 -16.30 8.79
N ARG A 175 -15.18 -16.45 8.62
CA ARG A 175 -14.15 -15.45 8.99
C ARG A 175 -13.77 -14.58 7.80
N PHE A 176 -13.54 -15.18 6.62
CA PHE A 176 -13.00 -14.50 5.45
C PHE A 176 -13.81 -13.26 5.03
N ALA A 177 -15.11 -13.43 4.81
CA ALA A 177 -15.97 -12.32 4.39
C ALA A 177 -16.03 -11.21 5.45
N LYS A 178 -16.11 -11.58 6.74
CA LYS A 178 -16.14 -10.63 7.87
C LYS A 178 -14.84 -9.81 7.94
N VAL A 179 -13.68 -10.46 7.78
CA VAL A 179 -12.38 -9.79 7.78
C VAL A 179 -12.27 -8.79 6.63
N ILE A 180 -12.69 -9.19 5.42
CA ILE A 180 -12.67 -8.29 4.26
C ILE A 180 -13.56 -7.07 4.49
N VAL A 181 -14.81 -7.25 4.92
CA VAL A 181 -15.73 -6.11 5.11
C VAL A 181 -15.31 -5.23 6.27
N ASN A 182 -14.72 -5.78 7.34
CA ASN A 182 -14.16 -4.99 8.44
C ASN A 182 -12.99 -4.10 7.97
N ARG A 183 -12.13 -4.63 7.08
CA ARG A 183 -11.03 -3.87 6.47
C ARG A 183 -11.54 -2.78 5.53
N LEU A 184 -12.60 -3.05 4.75
CA LEU A 184 -13.27 -2.01 3.95
C LEU A 184 -13.88 -0.92 4.85
N TRP A 185 -14.54 -1.34 5.93
CA TRP A 185 -15.13 -0.43 6.91
C TRP A 185 -14.07 0.49 7.52
N GLN A 186 -12.98 -0.07 8.06
CA GLN A 186 -11.86 0.72 8.57
C GLN A 186 -11.26 1.65 7.50
N ARG A 187 -11.12 1.17 6.26
CA ARG A 187 -10.56 1.99 5.17
C ARG A 187 -11.38 3.25 4.88
N TYR A 188 -12.70 3.19 5.04
CA TYR A 188 -13.61 4.29 4.72
C TYR A 188 -14.02 5.13 5.92
N LEU A 189 -14.15 4.53 7.11
CA LEU A 189 -14.57 5.22 8.33
C LEU A 189 -13.42 5.52 9.29
N GLY A 190 -12.21 5.03 9.03
CA GLY A 190 -11.01 5.27 9.85
C GLY A 190 -10.87 4.38 11.09
N ARG A 191 -11.87 3.55 11.39
CA ARG A 191 -11.88 2.55 12.48
C ARG A 191 -12.68 1.31 12.05
N GLY A 192 -12.20 0.12 12.38
CA GLY A 192 -12.90 -1.15 12.15
C GLY A 192 -14.08 -1.37 13.09
N LEU A 193 -14.98 -2.27 12.71
CA LEU A 193 -16.01 -2.84 13.60
C LEU A 193 -15.40 -3.82 14.62
N ILE A 194 -14.22 -4.36 14.30
CA ILE A 194 -13.33 -5.12 15.18
C ILE A 194 -11.94 -4.50 15.03
N GLU A 195 -11.29 -4.24 16.17
CA GLU A 195 -9.92 -3.74 16.22
C GLU A 195 -9.09 -4.60 17.20
N PRO A 196 -7.83 -4.94 16.87
CA PRO A 196 -7.14 -4.59 15.61
C PRO A 196 -7.65 -5.42 14.41
N VAL A 197 -7.62 -4.83 13.22
CA VAL A 197 -8.14 -5.47 11.99
C VAL A 197 -7.34 -6.67 11.49
N ASP A 198 -6.07 -6.81 11.91
CA ASP A 198 -5.15 -7.88 11.53
C ASP A 198 -5.05 -9.02 12.55
N ASP A 199 -5.52 -8.80 13.77
CA ASP A 199 -5.46 -9.78 14.86
C ASP A 199 -6.78 -9.82 15.62
N TRP A 200 -7.60 -10.81 15.30
CA TRP A 200 -8.95 -10.96 15.86
C TRP A 200 -8.98 -11.90 17.06
N GLU A 201 -7.84 -12.41 17.48
CA GLU A 201 -7.74 -13.24 18.67
C GLU A 201 -8.16 -12.40 19.89
N ASP A 202 -9.14 -12.90 20.65
CA ASP A 202 -9.80 -12.22 21.77
C ASP A 202 -10.49 -10.87 21.45
N ALA A 203 -10.61 -10.50 20.17
CA ALA A 203 -11.22 -9.24 19.77
C ALA A 203 -12.76 -9.31 19.80
N GLU A 204 -13.39 -8.33 20.48
CA GLU A 204 -14.85 -8.23 20.56
C GLU A 204 -15.42 -7.38 19.41
N CYS A 205 -16.57 -7.81 18.87
CA CYS A 205 -17.36 -6.99 17.96
C CYS A 205 -18.60 -6.46 18.66
N GLU A 206 -18.72 -5.13 18.72
CA GLU A 206 -19.87 -4.48 19.36
C GLU A 206 -21.12 -4.45 18.47
N HIS A 207 -20.93 -4.56 17.16
CA HIS A 207 -21.99 -4.54 16.17
C HIS A 207 -21.96 -5.83 15.33
N PRO A 208 -22.12 -7.01 15.95
CA PRO A 208 -21.96 -8.30 15.27
C PRO A 208 -23.01 -8.50 14.16
N GLU A 209 -24.25 -8.01 14.37
CA GLU A 209 -25.32 -8.09 13.37
C GLU A 209 -24.98 -7.31 12.09
N LEU A 210 -24.35 -6.14 12.23
CA LEU A 210 -23.91 -5.32 11.11
C LEU A 210 -22.76 -6.00 10.36
N LEU A 211 -21.77 -6.50 11.09
CA LEU A 211 -20.64 -7.22 10.51
C LEU A 211 -21.12 -8.44 9.71
N ASP A 212 -22.03 -9.22 10.29
CA ASP A 212 -22.61 -10.39 9.64
C ASP A 212 -23.46 -10.02 8.42
N TRP A 213 -24.21 -8.92 8.50
CA TRP A 213 -24.99 -8.42 7.37
C TRP A 213 -24.10 -7.98 6.21
N LEU A 214 -23.03 -7.20 6.47
CA LEU A 214 -22.08 -6.80 5.43
C LEU A 214 -21.35 -8.00 4.83
N ALA A 215 -20.95 -8.98 5.65
CA ALA A 215 -20.32 -10.20 5.18
C ALA A 215 -21.25 -11.02 4.28
N ARG A 216 -22.53 -11.14 4.65
CA ARG A 216 -23.56 -11.76 3.80
C ARG A 216 -23.72 -11.01 2.48
N GLU A 217 -23.81 -9.68 2.51
CA GLU A 217 -23.89 -8.85 1.30
C GLU A 217 -22.69 -9.06 0.37
N LEU A 218 -21.47 -9.18 0.92
CA LEU A 218 -20.29 -9.49 0.12
C LEU A 218 -20.41 -10.85 -0.58
N VAL A 219 -20.80 -11.91 0.16
CA VAL A 219 -20.91 -13.27 -0.39
C VAL A 219 -22.03 -13.36 -1.43
N THR A 220 -23.22 -12.82 -1.16
CA THR A 220 -24.40 -12.92 -2.05
C THR A 220 -24.25 -12.11 -3.33
N HIS A 221 -23.38 -11.09 -3.35
CA HIS A 221 -23.08 -10.28 -4.53
C HIS A 221 -21.77 -10.68 -5.21
N GLY A 222 -21.34 -11.93 -5.04
CA GLY A 222 -20.20 -12.50 -5.74
C GLY A 222 -18.88 -11.84 -5.36
N TYR A 223 -18.72 -11.50 -4.08
CA TYR A 223 -17.49 -10.94 -3.51
C TYR A 223 -17.05 -9.60 -4.15
N ASP A 224 -18.02 -8.79 -4.61
CA ASP A 224 -17.77 -7.44 -5.16
C ASP A 224 -17.46 -6.43 -4.04
N LEU A 225 -16.19 -6.01 -3.93
CA LEU A 225 -15.78 -4.98 -2.97
C LEU A 225 -16.46 -3.63 -3.22
N LYS A 226 -16.78 -3.28 -4.48
CA LYS A 226 -17.46 -2.02 -4.80
C LYS A 226 -18.92 -2.04 -4.37
N HIS A 227 -19.56 -3.22 -4.32
CA HIS A 227 -20.90 -3.37 -3.76
C HIS A 227 -20.93 -2.93 -2.30
N VAL A 228 -20.07 -3.53 -1.47
CA VAL A 228 -19.96 -3.19 -0.05
C VAL A 228 -19.56 -1.72 0.16
N ALA A 229 -18.61 -1.20 -0.65
CA ALA A 229 -18.23 0.21 -0.58
C ALA A 229 -19.42 1.16 -0.84
N ARG A 230 -20.30 0.84 -1.81
CA ARG A 230 -21.53 1.63 -2.06
C ARG A 230 -22.46 1.59 -0.86
N LEU A 231 -22.66 0.41 -0.25
CA LEU A 231 -23.49 0.29 0.96
C LEU A 231 -22.96 1.19 2.09
N ILE A 232 -21.64 1.20 2.31
CA ILE A 232 -21.00 2.07 3.30
C ILE A 232 -21.24 3.55 2.94
N PHE A 233 -20.96 3.97 1.70
CA PHE A 233 -21.10 5.38 1.28
C PHE A 233 -22.55 5.90 1.30
N HIS A 234 -23.53 5.02 1.12
CA HIS A 234 -24.95 5.36 1.20
C HIS A 234 -25.53 5.23 2.61
N SER A 235 -24.74 4.79 3.60
CA SER A 235 -25.19 4.69 4.99
C SER A 235 -25.19 6.05 5.69
N GLU A 236 -26.10 6.22 6.65
CA GLU A 236 -26.08 7.39 7.54
C GLU A 236 -24.76 7.47 8.31
N ALA A 237 -24.15 6.34 8.68
CA ALA A 237 -22.88 6.31 9.39
C ALA A 237 -21.76 7.02 8.62
N TYR A 238 -21.66 6.82 7.31
CA TYR A 238 -20.65 7.49 6.47
C TYR A 238 -21.01 8.95 6.17
N GLN A 239 -22.29 9.28 6.03
CA GLN A 239 -22.74 10.62 5.65
C GLN A 239 -22.80 11.62 6.81
N ARG A 240 -22.55 11.17 8.05
CA ARG A 240 -22.40 12.06 9.20
C ARG A 240 -21.12 12.89 9.11
N THR A 241 -21.10 14.02 9.81
CA THR A 241 -19.93 14.88 9.91
C THR A 241 -18.73 14.10 10.46
N SER A 242 -17.59 14.19 9.77
CA SER A 242 -16.35 13.56 10.22
C SER A 242 -15.91 14.10 11.58
N LEU A 243 -15.50 13.17 12.44
CA LEU A 243 -15.01 13.45 13.77
C LEU A 243 -13.62 14.11 13.69
N GLY A 244 -13.45 15.21 14.41
CA GLY A 244 -12.18 15.92 14.51
C GLY A 244 -11.13 15.17 15.34
N PRO A 245 -9.89 15.67 15.41
CA PRO A 245 -8.82 15.06 16.22
C PRO A 245 -9.12 15.05 17.72
N ASP A 246 -10.03 15.92 18.19
CA ASP A 246 -10.50 15.98 19.58
C ASP A 246 -11.66 15.02 19.88
N ALA A 247 -12.00 14.15 18.93
CA ALA A 247 -13.00 13.12 19.16
C ALA A 247 -12.58 12.24 20.34
N PRO A 248 -13.53 11.78 21.18
CA PRO A 248 -13.21 10.86 22.26
C PRO A 248 -12.42 9.67 21.71
N ASP A 249 -11.49 9.19 22.53
CA ASP A 249 -10.49 8.19 22.18
C ASP A 249 -11.10 7.04 21.35
N ARG A 250 -10.31 6.38 20.49
CA ARG A 250 -10.76 5.22 19.67
C ARG A 250 -11.37 4.07 20.51
N ALA A 251 -11.28 4.18 21.83
CA ALA A 251 -11.91 3.36 22.85
C ALA A 251 -13.42 3.61 23.05
N ASP A 252 -13.97 4.76 22.61
CA ASP A 252 -15.42 4.97 22.58
C ASP A 252 -16.02 4.14 21.44
N ARG A 253 -16.60 3.05 21.92
CA ARG A 253 -17.18 1.89 21.25
C ARG A 253 -18.08 2.24 20.04
N LEU A 254 -18.91 3.28 20.18
CA LEU A 254 -19.91 3.64 19.18
C LEU A 254 -19.33 4.28 17.90
N VAL A 255 -19.67 3.73 16.73
CA VAL A 255 -19.38 4.36 15.44
C VAL A 255 -20.31 5.55 15.20
N VAL A 256 -19.85 6.75 15.54
CA VAL A 256 -20.65 7.98 15.37
C VAL A 256 -20.52 8.57 13.97
N GLY A 257 -19.40 8.35 13.26
CA GLY A 257 -19.15 8.85 11.90
C GLY A 257 -17.74 8.52 11.40
N PRO A 258 -17.34 8.99 10.20
CA PRO A 258 -15.96 8.87 9.71
C PRO A 258 -14.97 9.57 10.65
N VAL A 259 -13.79 9.00 10.85
CA VAL A 259 -12.70 9.58 11.64
C VAL A 259 -11.69 10.24 10.70
N ARG A 260 -11.47 11.54 10.91
CA ARG A 260 -10.48 12.30 10.14
C ARG A 260 -9.11 11.65 10.26
N ARG A 261 -8.47 11.44 9.11
CA ARG A 261 -7.15 10.80 9.02
C ARG A 261 -6.28 11.46 7.98
N HIS A 262 -4.98 11.31 8.12
CA HIS A 262 -4.03 11.79 7.13
C HIS A 262 -4.04 10.88 5.90
N LEU A 263 -3.73 11.48 4.75
CA LEU A 263 -3.36 10.73 3.55
C LEU A 263 -2.08 9.92 3.80
N THR A 264 -2.04 8.67 3.33
CA THR A 264 -0.81 7.87 3.39
C THR A 264 0.28 8.48 2.50
N GLY A 265 1.56 8.14 2.73
CA GLY A 265 2.65 8.63 1.89
C GLY A 265 2.42 8.44 0.38
N GLU A 266 1.88 7.29 -0.04
CA GLU A 266 1.51 7.09 -1.44
C GLU A 266 0.42 8.05 -1.93
N GLN A 267 -0.59 8.30 -1.10
CA GLN A 267 -1.67 9.23 -1.45
C GLN A 267 -1.16 10.66 -1.53
N ILE A 268 -0.30 11.10 -0.62
CA ILE A 268 0.34 12.42 -0.67
C ILE A 268 1.14 12.59 -1.97
N ALA A 269 2.03 11.64 -2.27
CA ALA A 269 2.86 11.70 -3.47
C ALA A 269 2.02 11.70 -4.76
N ASP A 270 1.02 10.82 -4.86
CA ASP A 270 0.13 10.79 -6.03
C ASP A 270 -0.74 12.06 -6.11
N SER A 271 -1.26 12.58 -5.00
CA SER A 271 -2.11 13.78 -4.97
C SER A 271 -1.35 15.03 -5.43
N VAL A 272 -0.15 15.28 -4.91
CA VAL A 272 0.65 16.46 -5.27
C VAL A 272 0.98 16.48 -6.77
N TYR A 273 1.40 15.34 -7.33
CA TYR A 273 1.74 15.24 -8.75
C TYR A 273 0.51 15.24 -9.66
N LEU A 274 -0.59 14.60 -9.24
CA LEU A 274 -1.86 14.64 -9.98
C LEU A 274 -2.43 16.06 -10.03
N ALA A 275 -2.37 16.78 -8.92
CA ALA A 275 -2.85 18.15 -8.81
C ALA A 275 -2.05 19.08 -9.73
N ALA A 276 -0.72 18.91 -9.79
CA ALA A 276 0.16 19.59 -10.74
C ALA A 276 -0.04 19.15 -12.21
N GLY A 277 -0.65 18.00 -12.45
CA GLY A 277 -0.76 17.38 -13.78
C GLY A 277 0.58 16.90 -14.32
N LYS A 278 1.52 16.52 -13.43
CA LYS A 278 2.86 16.05 -13.77
C LYS A 278 2.97 14.56 -13.43
N ASP A 279 3.70 13.82 -14.26
CA ASP A 279 4.24 12.51 -13.84
C ASP A 279 5.43 12.74 -12.89
N PHE A 280 5.73 11.78 -12.00
CA PHE A 280 6.96 11.80 -11.18
C PHE A 280 8.21 12.05 -12.01
N GLY A 281 8.20 11.61 -13.28
CA GLY A 281 9.37 11.65 -14.15
C GLY A 281 10.52 10.88 -13.51
N SER A 282 10.22 9.76 -12.84
CA SER A 282 11.24 8.94 -12.19
C SER A 282 12.05 8.15 -13.21
N GLU A 283 13.25 7.75 -12.81
CA GLU A 283 14.10 6.85 -13.57
C GLU A 283 13.47 5.47 -13.82
N GLU A 284 14.06 4.70 -14.73
CA GLU A 284 13.68 3.30 -14.89
C GLU A 284 14.12 2.52 -13.65
N LEU A 285 13.15 2.00 -12.90
CA LEU A 285 13.42 1.12 -11.80
C LEU A 285 13.65 -0.30 -12.33
N THR A 286 14.72 -0.92 -11.84
CA THR A 286 15.05 -2.31 -12.13
C THR A 286 15.31 -3.08 -10.85
N MET A 287 15.17 -4.40 -10.89
CA MET A 287 15.36 -5.22 -9.70
C MET A 287 16.17 -6.48 -10.00
N ASP A 288 17.34 -6.63 -9.37
CA ASP A 288 18.11 -7.86 -9.23
C ASP A 288 17.69 -8.62 -7.97
N ARG A 289 16.79 -9.59 -8.17
CA ARG A 289 16.30 -10.45 -7.09
C ARG A 289 17.43 -11.19 -6.38
N ASP A 290 18.46 -11.65 -7.09
CA ASP A 290 19.47 -12.54 -6.50
C ASP A 290 20.77 -11.77 -6.15
N GLY A 291 20.83 -10.48 -6.48
CA GLY A 291 21.97 -9.58 -6.25
C GLY A 291 23.26 -10.03 -6.95
N ARG A 292 23.14 -10.88 -7.96
CA ARG A 292 24.22 -11.55 -8.68
C ARG A 292 23.95 -11.70 -10.17
N GLN A 293 22.81 -11.19 -10.66
CA GLN A 293 22.46 -11.34 -12.06
C GLN A 293 23.18 -10.28 -12.91
N ALA A 294 23.30 -10.54 -14.20
CA ALA A 294 23.76 -9.51 -15.13
C ALA A 294 22.62 -8.51 -15.43
N LEU A 295 22.94 -7.25 -15.73
CA LEU A 295 21.96 -6.15 -15.91
C LEU A 295 20.83 -6.45 -16.90
N GLN A 296 21.10 -7.26 -17.93
CA GLN A 296 20.10 -7.69 -18.92
C GLN A 296 19.02 -8.62 -18.35
N ASN A 297 19.28 -9.24 -17.19
CA ASN A 297 18.37 -10.18 -16.53
C ASN A 297 17.57 -9.53 -15.39
N PHE A 298 17.83 -8.25 -15.09
CA PHE A 298 17.10 -7.55 -14.04
C PHE A 298 15.61 -7.47 -14.40
N LEU A 299 14.76 -7.61 -13.39
CA LEU A 299 13.33 -7.36 -13.53
C LEU A 299 13.12 -5.88 -13.84
N GLN A 300 12.53 -5.59 -14.99
CA GLN A 300 12.24 -4.22 -15.41
C GLN A 300 10.93 -3.77 -14.79
N MET A 301 11.01 -2.94 -13.76
CA MET A 301 9.85 -2.32 -13.09
C MET A 301 9.37 -1.07 -13.85
N ARG A 302 10.15 -0.62 -14.84
CA ARG A 302 9.88 0.51 -15.74
C ARG A 302 9.89 1.84 -14.97
N TYR A 303 9.39 2.89 -15.61
CA TYR A 303 9.29 4.24 -15.07
C TYR A 303 8.03 4.37 -14.20
N PRO A 304 8.14 4.60 -12.88
CA PRO A 304 7.00 4.81 -12.00
C PRO A 304 6.18 6.04 -12.41
N ARG A 305 4.87 5.85 -12.51
CA ARG A 305 3.85 6.91 -12.68
C ARG A 305 2.88 6.99 -11.51
N ARG A 306 2.90 6.01 -10.61
CA ARG A 306 2.09 5.96 -9.39
C ARG A 306 2.96 5.58 -8.20
N ALA A 307 2.68 6.18 -7.05
CA ALA A 307 3.48 6.03 -5.83
C ALA A 307 3.62 4.55 -5.41
N TRP A 308 2.59 3.73 -5.64
CA TRP A 308 2.63 2.31 -5.34
C TRP A 308 3.62 1.50 -6.20
N GLN A 309 4.14 2.05 -7.31
CA GLN A 309 5.12 1.39 -8.19
C GLN A 309 6.56 1.53 -7.70
N PHE A 310 6.82 2.43 -6.74
CA PHE A 310 8.07 2.45 -5.99
C PHE A 310 8.03 1.27 -5.01
N VAL A 311 8.75 0.22 -5.35
CA VAL A 311 8.81 -1.03 -4.58
C VAL A 311 10.23 -1.55 -4.54
N ALA A 312 10.59 -2.17 -3.43
CA ALA A 312 11.76 -3.03 -3.31
C ALA A 312 11.34 -4.37 -2.72
N VAL A 313 12.16 -5.40 -2.94
CA VAL A 313 12.11 -6.62 -2.15
C VAL A 313 12.97 -6.44 -0.89
N ALA A 314 12.71 -7.23 0.14
CA ALA A 314 13.39 -7.13 1.43
C ALA A 314 14.92 -7.30 1.40
N ASN A 315 15.52 -7.65 0.26
CA ASN A 315 16.96 -7.79 0.17
C ASN A 315 17.61 -6.39 0.07
N GLU A 316 18.56 -6.10 0.97
CA GLU A 316 19.22 -4.79 0.99
C GLU A 316 20.15 -4.56 -0.20
N ARG A 317 20.44 -5.62 -0.98
CA ARG A 317 21.45 -5.61 -2.04
C ARG A 317 21.02 -4.87 -3.30
N ASP A 318 19.74 -4.55 -3.45
CA ASP A 318 19.20 -3.95 -4.66
C ASP A 318 18.44 -2.63 -4.40
N ARG A 319 18.97 -1.84 -3.45
CA ARG A 319 18.47 -0.50 -3.12
C ARG A 319 18.74 0.55 -4.21
N ILE A 320 19.54 0.24 -5.22
CA ILE A 320 20.05 1.23 -6.17
C ILE A 320 18.92 1.93 -6.91
N SER A 321 17.90 1.19 -7.35
CA SER A 321 16.77 1.78 -8.08
C SER A 321 15.99 2.80 -7.25
N LEU A 322 15.74 2.51 -5.97
CA LEU A 322 15.05 3.46 -5.09
C LEU A 322 15.95 4.63 -4.65
N ASN A 323 17.27 4.45 -4.72
CA ASN A 323 18.25 5.49 -4.43
C ASN A 323 18.62 6.34 -5.66
N LEU A 324 18.00 6.09 -6.83
CA LEU A 324 18.18 6.96 -7.98
C LEU A 324 17.63 8.36 -7.66
N PRO A 325 18.24 9.46 -8.12
CA PRO A 325 17.93 10.81 -7.63
C PRO A 325 16.45 11.20 -7.62
N VAL A 326 15.68 10.94 -8.69
CA VAL A 326 14.24 11.23 -8.66
C VAL A 326 13.50 10.23 -7.79
N ALA A 327 13.79 8.94 -7.93
CA ALA A 327 13.14 7.90 -7.13
C ALA A 327 13.29 8.17 -5.61
N GLN A 328 14.50 8.53 -5.18
CA GLN A 328 14.82 8.87 -3.80
C GLN A 328 13.99 10.07 -3.33
N SER A 329 13.84 11.12 -4.14
CA SER A 329 13.03 12.28 -3.75
C SER A 329 11.57 11.93 -3.44
N VAL A 330 10.99 10.99 -4.19
CA VAL A 330 9.60 10.54 -3.97
C VAL A 330 9.55 9.59 -2.77
N VAL A 331 10.53 8.70 -2.64
CA VAL A 331 10.67 7.80 -1.49
C VAL A 331 10.83 8.56 -0.18
N ASP A 332 11.61 9.65 -0.16
CA ASP A 332 11.81 10.50 1.02
C ASP A 332 10.48 11.13 1.46
N LEU A 333 9.75 11.74 0.52
CA LEU A 333 8.43 12.29 0.79
C LEU A 333 7.50 11.22 1.36
N MET A 334 7.37 10.06 0.71
CA MET A 334 6.49 9.00 1.19
C MET A 334 6.91 8.49 2.58
N SER A 335 8.21 8.35 2.84
CA SER A 335 8.76 7.81 4.09
C SER A 335 8.47 8.73 5.29
N SER A 336 8.44 10.05 5.08
CA SER A 336 7.99 11.00 6.11
C SER A 336 6.54 10.77 6.55
N PHE A 337 5.71 10.16 5.69
CA PHE A 337 4.30 9.81 5.94
C PHE A 337 4.10 8.30 6.14
N GLY A 338 5.05 7.64 6.82
CA GLY A 338 4.90 6.24 7.26
C GLY A 338 5.00 5.20 6.15
N TRP A 339 5.43 5.58 4.94
CA TRP A 339 5.73 4.61 3.90
C TRP A 339 6.93 3.75 4.27
N ARG A 340 6.89 2.50 3.82
CA ARG A 340 7.98 1.55 4.00
C ARG A 340 8.25 0.78 2.71
N MET A 341 9.53 0.50 2.49
CA MET A 341 9.99 -0.30 1.36
C MET A 341 9.61 -1.79 1.48
N GLN A 342 9.43 -2.29 2.70
CA GLN A 342 9.16 -3.70 2.97
C GLN A 342 7.67 -4.03 2.85
N ARG A 343 7.27 -4.67 1.74
CA ARG A 343 5.86 -5.06 1.49
C ARG A 343 5.54 -6.50 1.84
N GLN A 344 6.52 -7.27 2.28
CA GLN A 344 6.32 -8.68 2.63
C GLN A 344 5.61 -8.90 3.96
N ASP A 345 5.48 -7.87 4.81
CA ASP A 345 4.68 -7.98 6.04
C ASP A 345 3.26 -7.49 5.78
N PRO A 346 2.22 -8.20 6.26
CA PRO A 346 0.83 -7.85 6.06
C PRO A 346 0.32 -6.76 7.03
N LEU A 347 0.98 -5.59 7.10
CA LEU A 347 0.55 -4.50 7.97
C LEU A 347 -0.63 -3.72 7.39
N THR A 348 -1.67 -3.55 8.21
CA THR A 348 -2.86 -2.76 7.84
C THR A 348 -2.73 -1.32 8.29
N VAL A 349 -2.44 -1.14 9.58
CA VAL A 349 -2.21 0.17 10.20
C VAL A 349 -0.72 0.47 10.10
N ARG A 350 -0.38 1.67 9.62
CA ARG A 350 1.01 2.14 9.51
C ARG A 350 1.28 3.16 10.60
N GLU A 351 2.55 3.55 10.72
CA GLU A 351 2.93 4.66 11.59
C GLU A 351 2.22 5.94 11.13
N GLU A 352 1.35 6.46 11.98
CA GLU A 352 0.53 7.65 11.75
C GLU A 352 0.90 8.79 12.71
N ALA A 353 1.93 8.59 13.56
CA ALA A 353 2.39 9.64 14.46
C ALA A 353 2.76 10.91 13.68
N LEU A 354 2.26 12.03 14.20
CA LEU A 354 2.59 13.35 13.70
C LEU A 354 4.05 13.67 14.01
N THR A 355 4.81 14.01 12.99
CA THR A 355 6.21 14.40 13.15
C THR A 355 6.48 15.73 12.45
N PRO A 356 7.41 16.56 12.97
CA PRO A 356 7.83 17.78 12.27
C PRO A 356 8.41 17.51 10.86
N LEU A 357 8.86 16.28 10.58
CA LEU A 357 9.38 15.90 9.27
C LEU A 357 8.30 15.91 8.18
N GLN A 358 7.03 15.63 8.52
CA GLN A 358 5.93 15.61 7.55
C GLN A 358 5.72 16.96 6.87
N PRO A 359 5.44 18.07 7.60
CA PRO A 359 5.30 19.37 6.97
C PRO A 359 6.61 19.86 6.35
N LEU A 360 7.78 19.55 6.91
CA LEU A 360 9.08 19.92 6.31
C LEU A 360 9.33 19.22 4.97
N ALA A 361 9.03 17.93 4.86
CA ALA A 361 9.18 17.16 3.63
C ALA A 361 8.19 17.61 2.56
N LEU A 362 6.97 18.01 2.95
CA LEU A 362 6.00 18.56 2.01
C LEU A 362 6.41 19.97 1.53
N ALA A 363 6.78 20.84 2.46
CA ALA A 363 7.10 22.25 2.20
C ALA A 363 8.43 22.45 1.43
N HIS A 364 9.44 21.64 1.72
CA HIS A 364 10.80 21.84 1.21
C HIS A 364 11.39 20.61 0.53
N GLY A 365 10.66 19.50 0.46
CA GLY A 365 11.12 18.28 -0.18
C GLY A 365 11.23 18.43 -1.69
N THR A 366 12.27 17.84 -2.26
CA THR A 366 12.54 17.90 -3.71
C THR A 366 11.39 17.37 -4.55
N ALA A 367 10.69 16.32 -4.11
CA ALA A 367 9.53 15.81 -4.83
C ALA A 367 8.38 16.83 -4.89
N SER A 368 8.10 17.53 -3.79
CA SER A 368 7.04 18.54 -3.73
C SER A 368 7.40 19.78 -4.55
N ASN A 369 8.63 20.30 -4.42
CA ASN A 369 9.12 21.44 -5.20
C ASN A 369 9.00 21.19 -6.70
N ARG A 370 9.36 19.98 -7.15
CA ARG A 370 9.23 19.56 -8.55
C ARG A 370 7.79 19.42 -9.04
N ALA A 371 6.83 19.29 -8.13
CA ALA A 371 5.43 19.24 -8.51
C ALA A 371 4.82 20.64 -8.61
N VAL A 372 5.18 21.55 -7.68
CA VAL A 372 4.61 22.90 -7.62
C VAL A 372 5.26 23.88 -8.61
N ASP A 373 6.41 23.54 -9.19
CA ASP A 373 7.02 24.38 -10.23
C ASP A 373 6.09 24.59 -11.45
N LEU A 374 6.16 25.80 -12.00
CA LEU A 374 5.46 26.16 -13.23
C LEU A 374 6.36 25.96 -14.44
N SER A 375 6.78 24.72 -14.66
CA SER A 375 7.42 24.27 -15.90
C SER A 375 6.40 24.04 -17.03
N ASP A 376 6.85 23.98 -18.29
CA ASP A 376 5.95 23.75 -19.44
C ASP A 376 5.27 22.36 -19.44
N ARG A 377 5.68 21.46 -18.55
CA ARG A 377 5.04 20.16 -18.32
C ARG A 377 3.87 20.21 -17.34
N SER A 378 3.78 21.26 -16.54
CA SER A 378 2.78 21.41 -15.50
C SER A 378 1.43 21.81 -16.10
N ALA A 379 0.36 21.14 -15.69
CA ALA A 379 -1.00 21.58 -16.02
C ALA A 379 -1.34 22.92 -15.35
N LEU A 380 -0.65 23.26 -14.25
CA LEU A 380 -0.79 24.57 -13.59
C LEU A 380 -0.21 25.69 -14.45
N THR A 381 0.86 25.42 -15.22
CA THR A 381 1.37 26.36 -16.23
C THR A 381 0.36 26.58 -17.34
N GLN A 382 -0.30 25.52 -17.81
CA GLN A 382 -1.37 25.68 -18.82
C GLN A 382 -2.55 26.50 -18.30
N LEU A 383 -2.89 26.30 -17.03
CA LEU A 383 -3.90 27.09 -16.34
C LEU A 383 -3.50 28.57 -16.26
N ALA A 384 -2.24 28.86 -15.93
CA ALA A 384 -1.70 30.22 -15.92
C ALA A 384 -1.68 30.85 -17.33
N LEU A 385 -1.36 30.09 -18.37
CA LEU A 385 -1.32 30.56 -19.76
C LEU A 385 -2.72 30.78 -20.38
N THR A 386 -3.79 30.33 -19.73
CA THR A 386 -5.16 30.49 -20.23
C THR A 386 -5.62 31.92 -20.05
N GLU A 387 -6.17 32.54 -21.11
CA GLU A 387 -6.77 33.88 -21.05
C GLU A 387 -8.10 33.83 -20.27
N GLN A 388 -8.08 34.37 -19.05
CA GLN A 388 -9.21 34.41 -18.11
C GLN A 388 -8.98 35.53 -17.08
N PRO A 389 -10.02 36.02 -16.38
CA PRO A 389 -9.84 36.91 -15.24
C PRO A 389 -9.01 36.27 -14.11
N VAL A 390 -8.25 37.08 -13.37
CA VAL A 390 -7.42 36.59 -12.25
C VAL A 390 -8.25 35.91 -11.16
N ASP A 391 -9.47 36.38 -10.91
CA ASP A 391 -10.37 35.75 -9.94
C ASP A 391 -10.81 34.34 -10.37
N GLN A 392 -10.97 34.12 -11.68
CA GLN A 392 -11.30 32.82 -12.24
C GLN A 392 -10.10 31.86 -12.16
N LEU A 393 -8.87 32.37 -12.35
CA LEU A 393 -7.65 31.59 -12.10
C LEU A 393 -7.59 31.11 -10.65
N VAL A 394 -7.82 32.02 -9.68
CA VAL A 394 -7.81 31.69 -8.25
C VAL A 394 -8.84 30.61 -7.93
N GLU A 395 -10.06 30.74 -8.44
CA GLU A 395 -11.11 29.73 -8.24
C GLU A 395 -10.71 28.36 -8.81
N GLN A 396 -10.11 28.32 -10.01
CA GLN A 396 -9.64 27.07 -10.61
C GLN A 396 -8.47 26.43 -9.84
N LEU A 397 -7.57 27.24 -9.28
CA LEU A 397 -6.49 26.74 -8.42
C LEU A 397 -7.06 26.06 -7.16
N PHE A 398 -8.01 26.70 -6.49
CA PHE A 398 -8.67 26.15 -5.30
C PHE A 398 -9.45 24.86 -5.62
N LEU A 399 -10.22 24.83 -6.71
CA LEU A 399 -10.93 23.62 -7.12
C LEU A 399 -9.97 22.48 -7.49
N LYS A 400 -8.83 22.79 -8.11
CA LYS A 400 -7.85 21.80 -8.55
C LYS A 400 -7.01 21.24 -7.40
N LEU A 401 -6.67 22.06 -6.41
CA LEU A 401 -5.78 21.68 -5.30
C LEU A 401 -6.56 21.24 -4.05
N LEU A 402 -7.69 21.88 -3.74
CA LEU A 402 -8.48 21.66 -2.52
C LEU A 402 -9.89 21.13 -2.76
N THR A 403 -10.32 20.97 -4.02
CA THR A 403 -11.65 20.44 -4.39
C THR A 403 -12.84 21.25 -3.86
N ARG A 404 -12.64 22.54 -3.56
CA ARG A 404 -13.67 23.50 -3.15
C ARG A 404 -13.37 24.90 -3.70
N PRO A 405 -14.35 25.81 -3.75
CA PRO A 405 -14.07 27.22 -4.04
C PRO A 405 -13.33 27.91 -2.88
N PRO A 406 -12.63 29.03 -3.14
CA PRO A 406 -12.07 29.87 -2.09
C PRO A 406 -13.19 30.58 -1.31
N THR A 407 -12.95 30.82 -0.02
CA THR A 407 -13.73 31.79 0.78
C THR A 407 -13.49 33.22 0.29
N SER A 408 -14.29 34.18 0.76
CA SER A 408 -14.11 35.60 0.38
C SER A 408 -12.71 36.13 0.73
N ASP A 409 -12.23 35.83 1.93
CA ASP A 409 -10.92 36.29 2.42
C ASP A 409 -9.76 35.62 1.67
N GLU A 410 -9.87 34.31 1.42
CA GLU A 410 -8.91 33.57 0.58
C GLU A 410 -8.89 34.13 -0.85
N ARG A 411 -10.06 34.41 -1.44
CA ARG A 411 -10.15 34.99 -2.79
C ARG A 411 -9.46 36.36 -2.83
N GLU A 412 -9.74 37.24 -1.88
CA GLU A 412 -9.13 38.56 -1.81
C GLU A 412 -7.61 38.48 -1.70
N ALA A 413 -7.09 37.64 -0.79
CA ALA A 413 -5.65 37.46 -0.59
C ALA A 413 -4.94 36.92 -1.82
N PHE A 414 -5.48 35.88 -2.46
CA PHE A 414 -4.86 35.27 -3.65
C PHE A 414 -4.98 36.16 -4.89
N VAL A 415 -6.08 36.90 -5.05
CA VAL A 415 -6.20 37.89 -6.14
C VAL A 415 -5.19 39.02 -5.92
N ALA A 416 -5.03 39.52 -4.69
CA ALA A 416 -4.04 40.56 -4.40
C ALA A 416 -2.59 40.10 -4.71
N LEU A 417 -2.29 38.82 -4.46
CA LEU A 417 -0.98 38.22 -4.78
C LEU A 417 -0.75 38.09 -6.30
N LEU A 418 -1.77 37.66 -7.05
CA LEU A 418 -1.63 37.30 -8.47
C LEU A 418 -1.97 38.41 -9.46
N ALA A 419 -2.71 39.45 -9.05
CA ALA A 419 -3.13 40.53 -9.95
C ALA A 419 -1.97 41.39 -10.50
N PRO A 420 -0.93 41.75 -9.72
CA PRO A 420 0.18 42.56 -10.25
C PRO A 420 0.90 41.84 -11.41
N GLY A 421 0.91 42.46 -12.59
CA GLY A 421 1.53 41.90 -13.80
C GLY A 421 0.73 40.77 -14.48
N TYR A 422 -0.51 40.49 -14.04
CA TYR A 422 -1.30 39.38 -14.57
C TYR A 422 -1.58 39.50 -16.07
N ASP A 423 -1.93 40.68 -16.57
CA ASP A 423 -2.27 40.90 -17.98
C ASP A 423 -1.04 40.77 -18.90
N GLU A 424 0.16 40.97 -18.36
CA GLU A 424 1.44 40.89 -19.08
C GLU A 424 2.17 39.56 -18.83
N ARG A 425 1.59 38.65 -18.03
CA ARG A 425 2.27 37.43 -17.57
C ARG A 425 2.66 36.49 -18.70
N ILE A 426 1.99 36.55 -19.85
CA ILE A 426 2.23 35.64 -20.97
C ILE A 426 3.32 36.23 -21.87
N VAL A 427 4.48 35.58 -21.91
CA VAL A 427 5.61 35.99 -22.75
C VAL A 427 5.49 35.35 -24.13
N ALA A 428 5.39 36.19 -25.16
CA ALA A 428 5.32 35.75 -26.55
C ALA A 428 6.71 35.41 -27.12
N GLY A 429 6.80 34.31 -27.88
CA GLY A 429 8.01 33.93 -28.63
C GLY A 429 8.73 32.66 -28.15
N PRO A 430 8.89 32.42 -26.84
CA PRO A 430 9.51 31.18 -26.36
C PRO A 430 8.69 29.94 -26.73
N GLU A 431 9.36 28.94 -27.31
CA GLU A 431 8.78 27.61 -27.45
C GLU A 431 8.71 26.91 -26.09
N ALA A 432 7.78 25.95 -25.96
CA ALA A 432 7.70 25.13 -24.76
C ALA A 432 9.00 24.36 -24.57
N VAL A 433 9.58 24.45 -23.37
CA VAL A 433 10.79 23.71 -23.03
C VAL A 433 10.46 22.22 -23.03
N PRO A 434 11.12 21.39 -23.86
CA PRO A 434 10.82 19.98 -23.91
C PRO A 434 11.18 19.31 -22.58
N PRO A 435 10.46 18.24 -22.20
CA PRO A 435 10.77 17.50 -20.98
C PRO A 435 12.21 16.98 -21.02
N ARG A 436 12.96 17.16 -19.93
CA ARG A 436 14.27 16.52 -19.76
C ARG A 436 14.08 15.00 -19.84
N ARG A 437 14.69 14.35 -20.85
CA ARG A 437 14.70 12.89 -20.94
C ARG A 437 15.69 12.35 -19.90
N LEU A 438 15.17 11.74 -18.85
CA LEU A 438 16.00 10.99 -17.93
C LEU A 438 16.47 9.70 -18.61
N HIS A 439 17.71 9.71 -19.10
CA HIS A 439 18.36 8.51 -19.60
C HIS A 439 18.58 7.51 -18.46
N ARG A 440 18.62 6.22 -18.81
CA ARG A 440 19.07 5.15 -17.89
C ARG A 440 20.50 5.50 -17.46
N SER A 441 20.75 5.64 -16.16
CA SER A 441 22.11 5.97 -15.69
C SER A 441 23.04 4.84 -16.09
N GLY A 442 24.29 5.19 -16.44
CA GLY A 442 25.35 4.20 -16.57
C GLY A 442 25.73 3.58 -15.23
N VAL A 443 25.26 4.16 -14.12
CA VAL A 443 25.59 3.81 -12.73
C VAL A 443 24.80 2.59 -12.26
N THR A 444 25.52 1.60 -11.75
CA THR A 444 25.05 0.28 -11.30
C THR A 444 25.85 -0.15 -10.07
N TRP A 445 25.42 -1.23 -9.39
CA TRP A 445 26.20 -1.79 -8.28
C TRP A 445 27.63 -2.16 -8.70
N THR A 446 27.84 -2.55 -9.94
CA THR A 446 29.14 -3.04 -10.40
C THR A 446 30.14 -1.95 -10.74
N ASN A 447 29.72 -0.69 -10.89
CA ASN A 447 30.58 0.45 -11.24
C ASN A 447 30.41 1.67 -10.33
N HIS A 448 29.75 1.54 -9.18
CA HIS A 448 29.61 2.64 -8.21
C HIS A 448 30.92 3.08 -7.53
N PHE A 449 32.05 2.43 -7.82
CA PHE A 449 33.39 2.87 -7.42
C PHE A 449 34.17 3.54 -8.56
N ASP A 450 33.58 3.66 -9.76
CA ASP A 450 34.21 4.34 -10.88
C ASP A 450 33.99 5.86 -10.79
N PRO A 451 35.05 6.69 -10.79
CA PRO A 451 34.91 8.13 -10.62
C PRO A 451 34.04 8.83 -11.67
N LYS A 452 33.88 8.28 -12.88
CA LYS A 452 32.98 8.86 -13.88
C LYS A 452 31.52 8.63 -13.49
N SER A 453 31.23 7.43 -12.98
CA SER A 453 29.91 7.05 -12.46
C SER A 453 29.49 7.93 -11.28
N ASP A 454 30.41 8.24 -10.37
CA ASP A 454 30.16 9.16 -9.25
C ASP A 454 29.85 10.59 -9.72
N ASN A 455 30.64 11.10 -10.68
CA ASN A 455 30.43 12.44 -11.23
C ASN A 455 29.09 12.55 -11.99
N GLU A 456 28.70 11.50 -12.72
CA GLU A 456 27.39 11.42 -13.40
C GLU A 456 26.24 11.44 -12.39
N LEU A 457 26.34 10.64 -11.33
CA LEU A 457 25.32 10.61 -10.27
C LEU A 457 25.20 11.95 -9.55
N ALA A 458 26.33 12.59 -9.21
CA ALA A 458 26.35 13.91 -8.57
C ALA A 458 25.76 15.01 -9.48
N ALA A 459 26.05 14.97 -10.79
CA ALA A 459 25.43 15.89 -11.76
C ALA A 459 23.92 15.70 -11.80
N ARG A 460 23.44 14.45 -11.89
CA ARG A 460 22.02 14.12 -11.88
C ARG A 460 21.33 14.54 -10.58
N GLN A 461 21.98 14.37 -9.44
CA GLN A 461 21.44 14.82 -8.16
C GLN A 461 21.25 16.34 -8.12
N ARG A 462 22.20 17.12 -8.66
CA ARG A 462 22.03 18.57 -8.83
C ARG A 462 20.87 18.93 -9.76
N GLU A 463 20.70 18.20 -10.85
CA GLU A 463 19.58 18.43 -11.79
C GLU A 463 18.23 18.16 -11.12
N VAL A 464 18.10 17.09 -10.34
CA VAL A 464 16.86 16.76 -9.62
C VAL A 464 16.55 17.80 -8.55
N LEU A 465 17.58 18.29 -7.84
CA LEU A 465 17.42 19.37 -6.85
C LEU A 465 16.94 20.69 -7.49
N GLN A 466 17.37 20.98 -8.72
CA GLN A 466 16.93 22.17 -9.47
C GLN A 466 15.50 22.05 -10.02
N GLY A 467 15.00 20.83 -10.20
CA GLY A 467 13.68 20.56 -10.76
C GLY A 467 13.58 20.74 -12.28
N ASP A 468 12.35 20.81 -12.79
CA ASP A 468 12.12 21.08 -14.20
C ASP A 468 12.45 22.55 -14.50
N PRO A 469 12.99 22.89 -15.68
CA PRO A 469 13.18 24.30 -16.05
C PRO A 469 11.87 25.07 -15.96
N PRO A 470 11.85 26.28 -15.37
CA PRO A 470 10.65 27.10 -15.32
C PRO A 470 10.21 27.46 -16.75
N SER A 471 8.90 27.62 -16.94
CA SER A 471 8.36 28.03 -18.25
C SER A 471 8.89 29.41 -18.61
N ALA A 472 9.53 29.51 -19.77
CA ALA A 472 9.94 30.79 -20.36
C ALA A 472 8.75 31.56 -20.96
N ARG A 473 7.56 30.93 -21.02
CA ARG A 473 6.32 31.52 -21.55
C ARG A 473 5.54 32.31 -20.50
N LEU A 474 6.02 32.30 -19.25
CA LEU A 474 5.50 33.12 -18.17
C LEU A 474 6.56 34.14 -17.75
N ASP A 475 6.12 35.36 -17.43
CA ASP A 475 6.96 36.36 -16.78
C ASP A 475 7.54 35.79 -15.48
N SER A 476 8.83 36.02 -15.22
CA SER A 476 9.52 35.37 -14.10
C SER A 476 8.97 35.80 -12.75
N ASP A 477 8.72 37.09 -12.58
CA ASP A 477 8.28 37.66 -11.31
C ASP A 477 6.85 37.22 -11.02
N TRP A 478 5.99 37.23 -12.03
CA TRP A 478 4.62 36.72 -11.90
C TRP A 478 4.59 35.21 -11.64
N ARG A 479 5.40 34.43 -12.36
CA ARG A 479 5.49 32.96 -12.19
C ARG A 479 5.86 32.60 -10.75
N GLU A 480 6.84 33.27 -10.16
CA GLU A 480 7.28 32.98 -8.78
C GLU A 480 6.16 33.22 -7.76
N ARG A 481 5.37 34.30 -7.90
CA ARG A 481 4.19 34.52 -7.06
C ARG A 481 3.09 33.46 -7.26
N ALA A 482 2.93 32.97 -8.49
CA ALA A 482 2.01 31.88 -8.78
C ALA A 482 2.50 30.54 -8.20
N GLU A 483 3.81 30.29 -8.22
CA GLU A 483 4.44 29.14 -7.54
C GLU A 483 4.22 29.23 -6.02
N ASP A 484 4.35 30.41 -5.40
CA ASP A 484 4.04 30.64 -3.98
C ASP A 484 2.56 30.38 -3.65
N ALA A 485 1.64 30.78 -4.53
CA ALA A 485 0.21 30.51 -4.38
C ALA A 485 -0.07 28.99 -4.40
N VAL A 486 0.50 28.27 -5.36
CA VAL A 486 0.37 26.80 -5.47
C VAL A 486 0.99 26.13 -4.24
N TRP A 487 2.21 26.55 -3.86
CA TRP A 487 2.91 26.04 -2.69
C TRP A 487 2.05 26.19 -1.43
N THR A 488 1.45 27.37 -1.22
CA THR A 488 0.57 27.64 -0.08
C THR A 488 -0.60 26.66 -0.04
N LEU A 489 -1.30 26.48 -1.17
CA LEU A 489 -2.46 25.59 -1.28
C LEU A 489 -2.11 24.10 -1.11
N THR A 490 -0.89 23.69 -1.46
CA THR A 490 -0.43 22.30 -1.22
C THR A 490 0.03 22.05 0.22
N ASN A 491 0.25 23.10 1.01
CA ASN A 491 0.76 23.00 2.38
C ASN A 491 -0.29 23.36 3.45
N VAL A 492 -1.53 23.70 3.07
CA VAL A 492 -2.62 23.85 4.06
C VAL A 492 -3.02 22.49 4.63
N PRO A 493 -3.47 22.43 5.90
CA PRO A 493 -3.93 21.18 6.51
C PRO A 493 -4.98 20.45 5.66
N GLU A 494 -5.91 21.17 5.03
CA GLU A 494 -6.96 20.61 4.18
C GLU A 494 -6.43 19.69 3.06
N PHE A 495 -5.23 19.94 2.55
CA PHE A 495 -4.62 19.10 1.51
C PHE A 495 -4.19 17.72 2.05
N LEU A 496 -3.96 17.60 3.37
CA LEU A 496 -3.37 16.43 4.01
C LEU A 496 -4.39 15.45 4.60
N PHE A 497 -5.62 15.90 4.85
CA PHE A 497 -6.61 15.13 5.59
C PHE A 497 -7.74 14.64 4.69
N VAL A 498 -8.23 13.44 5.00
CA VAL A 498 -9.51 12.93 4.49
C VAL A 498 -10.47 12.69 5.65
N PRO A 499 -11.79 12.80 5.40
CA PRO A 499 -12.83 12.46 6.36
C PRO A 499 -12.68 11.08 7.00
#